data_AF-A0A1J4U2R8-F1
#
_entry.id   AF-A0A1J4U2R8-F1
#
_cell.length_a   1.000
_cell.length_b   1.000
_cell.length_c   1.000
_cell.angle_alpha   90.00
_cell.angle_beta   90.00
_cell.angle_gamma   90.00
#
_symmetry.space_group_name_H-M   'P 1'
#
loop_
_entity.id
_entity.type
_entity.pdbx_description
1 polymer ?
#
loop_
_entity_poly.entity_id
_entity_poly.type
_entity_poly.pdbx_seq_one_letter_code
_entity_poly.pdbx_strand_id
1 'polypeptide(L)'
;MAKEIQELPQNMDMEAVKKMIREREALMRTNSVSLAGTVIDIMQLPQSQKIDKKSGQPVLDDNNQPTFYDDMFWCQIGVVGSEEGVVLNSEQAMSIFKDGSFLFEGRLKNRKFKVETITEL
;
A
#
# COMPACT_ATOMS: atom_id res chain seq x y z
N MET A 1 23.75 33.88 -41.43
CA MET A 1 22.74 34.24 -40.41
C MET A 1 22.94 33.31 -39.23
N ALA A 2 23.56 33.80 -38.15
CA ALA A 2 23.75 33.00 -36.94
C ALA A 2 22.42 32.95 -36.19
N LYS A 3 21.96 31.75 -35.82
CA LYS A 3 20.78 31.58 -34.97
C LYS A 3 21.14 32.12 -33.59
N GLU A 4 20.41 33.13 -33.14
CA GLU A 4 20.44 33.59 -31.75
C GLU A 4 20.11 32.40 -30.85
N ILE A 5 21.07 32.05 -29.99
CA ILE A 5 20.84 31.15 -28.87
C ILE A 5 19.90 31.91 -27.95
N GLN A 6 18.65 31.46 -27.84
CA GLN A 6 17.73 31.94 -26.80
C GLN A 6 18.41 31.70 -25.46
N GLU A 7 18.90 32.76 -24.83
CA GLU A 7 19.42 32.73 -23.47
C GLU A 7 18.29 32.28 -22.55
N LEU A 8 18.50 31.16 -21.84
CA LEU A 8 17.62 30.73 -20.76
C LEU A 8 17.55 31.87 -19.74
N PRO A 9 16.35 32.25 -19.25
CA PRO A 9 16.22 33.35 -18.29
C PRO A 9 17.07 33.05 -17.04
N GLN A 10 18.11 33.86 -16.84
CA GLN A 10 19.20 33.57 -15.91
C GLN A 10 18.88 33.81 -14.43
N ASN A 11 17.64 34.09 -14.05
CA ASN A 11 17.26 34.23 -12.64
C ASN A 11 16.00 33.41 -12.33
N MET A 12 16.12 32.07 -12.39
CA MET A 12 15.25 31.25 -11.56
C MET A 12 15.73 31.43 -10.11
N ASP A 13 14.87 31.97 -9.26
CA ASP A 13 15.09 32.02 -7.82
C ASP A 13 15.48 30.63 -7.32
N MET A 14 16.73 30.50 -6.85
CA MET A 14 17.29 29.23 -6.39
C MET A 14 16.46 28.60 -5.27
N GLU A 15 15.67 29.39 -4.54
CA GLU A 15 14.76 28.92 -3.51
C GLU A 15 13.53 28.23 -4.13
N ALA A 16 12.97 28.78 -5.20
CA ALA A 16 11.90 28.15 -5.99
C ALA A 16 12.38 26.85 -6.65
N VAL A 17 13.61 26.82 -7.17
CA VAL A 17 14.22 25.61 -7.74
C VAL A 17 14.39 24.52 -6.67
N LYS A 18 14.90 24.88 -5.48
CA LYS A 18 15.02 23.94 -4.35
C LYS A 18 13.65 23.40 -3.90
N LYS A 19 12.61 24.24 -3.87
CA LYS A 19 11.24 23.81 -3.53
C LYS A 19 10.71 22.80 -4.56
N MET A 20 10.85 23.09 -5.86
CA MET A 20 10.46 22.17 -6.93
C MET A 20 11.21 20.84 -6.86
N ILE A 21 12.51 20.84 -6.54
CA ILE A 21 13.29 19.61 -6.36
C ILE A 21 12.76 18.80 -5.17
N ARG A 22 12.46 19.44 -4.03
CA ARG A 22 11.88 18.75 -2.85
C ARG A 22 10.51 18.16 -3.14
N GLU A 23 9.65 18.89 -3.84
CA GLU A 23 8.32 18.41 -4.24
C GLU A 23 8.45 17.21 -5.19
N ARG A 24 9.37 17.27 -6.16
CA ARG A 24 9.68 16.15 -7.06
C ARG A 24 10.22 14.93 -6.30
N GLU A 25 11.12 15.13 -5.34
CA GLU A 25 11.64 14.03 -4.51
C GLU A 25 10.55 13.40 -3.64
N ALA A 26 9.61 14.20 -3.12
CA ALA A 26 8.46 13.70 -2.37
C ALA A 26 7.54 12.85 -3.27
N LEU A 27 7.26 13.32 -4.48
CA LEU A 27 6.46 12.57 -5.46
C LEU A 27 7.13 11.24 -5.85
N MET A 28 8.46 11.23 -6.06
CA MET A 28 9.22 10.01 -6.36
C MET A 28 9.21 8.98 -5.23
N ARG A 29 8.91 9.39 -4.01
CA ARG A 29 8.77 8.51 -2.83
C ARG A 29 7.32 8.14 -2.54
N THR A 30 6.36 8.70 -3.29
CA THR A 30 4.94 8.46 -3.06
C THR A 30 4.53 7.15 -3.70
N ASN A 31 3.94 6.27 -2.90
CA ASN A 31 3.40 4.99 -3.32
C ASN A 31 1.99 4.91 -2.72
N SER A 32 1.03 5.42 -3.48
CA SER A 32 -0.38 5.42 -3.13
C SER A 32 -1.15 4.70 -4.23
N VAL A 33 -2.05 3.81 -3.84
CA VAL A 33 -2.93 3.06 -4.72
C VAL A 33 -4.34 3.16 -4.16
N SER A 34 -5.30 3.49 -5.03
CA SER A 34 -6.72 3.52 -4.69
C SER A 34 -7.47 2.64 -5.69
N LEU A 35 -8.22 1.65 -5.19
CA LEU A 35 -9.00 0.70 -5.97
C LEU A 35 -10.47 0.79 -5.55
N ALA A 36 -11.36 1.16 -6.47
CA ALA A 36 -12.80 1.06 -6.26
C ALA A 36 -13.29 -0.27 -6.85
N GLY A 37 -13.89 -1.11 -6.02
CA GLY A 37 -14.31 -2.44 -6.45
C GLY A 37 -15.37 -3.08 -5.55
N THR A 38 -16.01 -4.11 -6.10
CA THR A 38 -17.01 -4.92 -5.41
C THR A 38 -16.33 -6.15 -4.80
N VAL A 39 -16.63 -6.46 -3.55
CA VAL A 39 -16.05 -7.62 -2.85
C VAL A 39 -16.62 -8.92 -3.39
N ILE A 40 -15.77 -9.80 -3.91
CA ILE A 40 -16.14 -11.11 -4.46
C ILE A 40 -16.04 -12.18 -3.37
N ASP A 41 -14.92 -12.19 -2.64
CA ASP A 41 -14.64 -13.17 -1.59
C ASP A 41 -13.71 -12.61 -0.52
N ILE A 42 -13.85 -13.13 0.70
CA ILE A 42 -13.00 -12.79 1.84
C ILE A 42 -12.59 -14.10 2.52
N MET A 43 -11.29 -14.40 2.50
CA MET A 43 -10.74 -15.59 3.13
C MET A 43 -9.73 -15.23 4.22
N GLN A 44 -9.80 -15.91 5.37
CA GLN A 44 -8.78 -15.80 6.40
C GLN A 44 -7.51 -16.54 5.91
N LEU A 45 -6.36 -15.86 5.99
CA LEU A 45 -5.09 -16.49 5.67
C LEU A 45 -4.63 -17.37 6.85
N PRO A 46 -3.93 -18.49 6.59
CA PRO A 46 -3.37 -19.31 7.65
C PRO A 46 -2.46 -18.49 8.57
N GLN A 47 -2.70 -18.57 9.88
CA GLN A 47 -1.82 -17.96 10.85
C GLN A 47 -0.41 -18.52 10.73
N SER A 48 0.56 -17.62 10.70
CA SER A 48 1.97 -17.96 10.59
C SER A 48 2.68 -17.66 11.91
N GLN A 49 3.49 -18.60 12.36
CA GLN A 49 4.31 -18.44 13.56
C GLN A 49 5.42 -17.41 13.31
N LYS A 50 5.72 -16.57 14.29
CA LYS A 50 6.86 -15.66 14.24
C LYS A 50 8.14 -16.47 14.43
N ILE A 51 9.06 -16.36 13.47
CA ILE A 51 10.37 -17.03 13.49
C ILE A 51 11.45 -15.96 13.59
N ASP A 52 12.39 -16.13 14.52
CA ASP A 52 13.60 -15.31 14.56
C ASP A 52 14.48 -15.65 13.36
N LYS A 53 14.78 -14.63 12.54
CA LYS A 53 15.55 -14.77 11.30
C LYS A 53 16.99 -15.24 11.52
N LYS A 54 17.55 -15.07 12.72
CA LYS A 54 18.93 -15.46 13.04
C LYS A 54 19.02 -16.89 13.53
N SER A 55 18.10 -17.31 14.41
CA SER A 55 18.13 -18.64 15.03
C SER A 55 17.29 -19.67 14.29
N GLY A 56 16.36 -19.24 13.44
CA GLY A 56 15.38 -20.12 12.80
C GLY A 56 14.37 -20.72 13.78
N GLN A 57 14.38 -20.29 15.05
CA GLN A 57 13.48 -20.79 16.07
C GLN A 57 12.25 -19.89 16.24
N PRO A 58 11.14 -20.45 16.75
CA PRO A 58 9.99 -19.66 17.17
C PRO A 58 10.35 -18.54 18.12
N VAL A 59 9.73 -17.38 17.93
CA VAL A 59 9.70 -16.33 18.94
C VAL A 59 8.69 -16.73 20.01
N LEU A 60 9.14 -16.86 21.25
CA LEU A 60 8.31 -17.26 22.38
C LEU A 60 7.83 -16.03 23.17
N ASP A 61 6.67 -16.15 23.83
CA ASP A 61 6.16 -15.18 24.80
C ASP A 61 6.72 -15.43 26.21
N ASP A 62 6.27 -14.63 27.18
CA ASP A 62 6.71 -14.71 28.59
C ASP A 62 6.33 -16.04 29.28
N ASN A 63 5.43 -16.83 28.68
CA ASN A 63 5.00 -18.14 29.17
C ASN A 63 5.68 -19.30 28.41
N ASN A 64 6.73 -19.00 27.63
CA ASN A 64 7.42 -19.93 26.74
C ASN A 64 6.52 -20.56 25.64
N GLN A 65 5.46 -19.88 25.23
CA GLN A 65 4.60 -20.32 24.12
C GLN A 65 4.95 -19.62 22.81
N PRO A 66 4.83 -20.29 21.65
CA PRO A 66 4.96 -19.65 20.34
C PRO A 66 4.09 -18.41 20.14
N THR A 67 4.70 -17.34 19.62
CA THR A 67 3.98 -16.16 19.15
C THR A 67 3.65 -16.25 17.66
N PHE A 68 2.51 -15.68 17.28
CA PHE A 68 2.02 -15.67 15.90
C PHE A 68 1.92 -14.25 15.36
N TYR A 69 1.89 -14.10 14.02
CA TYR A 69 1.48 -12.86 13.39
C TYR A 69 -0.02 -12.63 13.58
N ASP A 70 -0.42 -11.37 13.57
CA ASP A 70 -1.83 -10.99 13.64
C ASP A 70 -2.61 -11.61 12.48
N ASP A 71 -3.91 -11.80 12.69
CA ASP A 71 -4.81 -12.34 11.67
C ASP A 71 -4.86 -11.43 10.44
N MET A 72 -4.69 -12.05 9.27
CA MET A 72 -4.72 -11.38 7.98
C MET A 72 -5.74 -12.06 7.08
N PHE A 73 -6.38 -11.27 6.24
CA PHE A 73 -7.41 -11.72 5.32
C PHE A 73 -6.99 -11.37 3.89
N TRP A 74 -7.24 -12.30 2.98
CA TRP A 74 -7.16 -12.06 1.54
C TRP A 74 -8.56 -11.76 1.05
N CYS A 75 -8.74 -10.55 0.51
CA CYS A 75 -10.00 -10.11 -0.07
C CYS A 75 -9.82 -9.98 -1.58
N GLN A 76 -10.65 -10.70 -2.33
CA GLN A 76 -10.71 -10.61 -3.77
C GLN A 76 -11.79 -9.60 -4.16
N ILE A 77 -11.41 -8.60 -4.96
CA ILE A 77 -12.30 -7.54 -5.41
C ILE A 77 -12.41 -7.55 -6.92
N GLY A 78 -13.62 -7.35 -7.42
CA GLY A 78 -13.88 -7.07 -8.83
C GLY A 78 -13.70 -5.58 -9.08
N VAL A 79 -12.81 -5.23 -10.00
CA VAL A 79 -12.64 -3.87 -10.48
C VAL A 79 -12.99 -3.82 -11.97
N VAL A 80 -13.11 -2.63 -12.55
CA VAL A 80 -13.47 -2.51 -13.97
C VAL A 80 -12.39 -3.16 -14.85
N GLY A 81 -12.72 -4.31 -15.44
CA GLY A 81 -11.85 -5.01 -16.39
C GLY A 81 -10.82 -5.97 -15.79
N SER A 82 -10.76 -6.14 -14.46
CA SER A 82 -9.91 -7.15 -13.80
C SER A 82 -10.46 -7.58 -12.45
N GLU A 83 -9.82 -8.59 -11.86
CA GLU A 83 -9.99 -8.95 -10.46
C GLU A 83 -8.66 -8.70 -9.76
N GLU A 84 -8.73 -8.09 -8.58
CA GLU A 84 -7.54 -7.73 -7.80
C GLU A 84 -7.62 -8.32 -6.40
N GLY A 85 -6.45 -8.59 -5.84
CA GLY A 85 -6.30 -9.13 -4.50
C GLY A 85 -5.76 -8.10 -3.53
N VAL A 86 -6.48 -7.88 -2.43
CA VAL A 86 -6.10 -6.93 -1.38
C VAL A 86 -5.91 -7.65 -0.05
N VAL A 87 -4.91 -7.22 0.71
CA VAL A 87 -4.60 -7.81 2.02
C VAL A 87 -5.13 -6.90 3.11
N LEU A 88 -5.97 -7.47 3.98
CA LEU A 88 -6.66 -6.76 5.07
C LEU A 88 -6.23 -7.33 6.42
N ASN A 89 -6.24 -6.49 7.45
CA ASN A 89 -6.21 -6.95 8.84
C ASN A 89 -7.64 -7.33 9.30
N SER A 90 -7.77 -7.83 10.54
CA SER A 90 -9.07 -8.24 11.09
C SER A 90 -10.10 -7.11 11.14
N GLU A 91 -9.72 -5.90 11.57
CA GLU A 91 -10.66 -4.78 11.68
C GLU A 91 -11.21 -4.38 10.31
N GLN A 92 -10.34 -4.30 9.29
CA GLN A 92 -10.70 -3.99 7.91
C GLN A 92 -11.56 -5.09 7.27
N ALA A 93 -11.28 -6.36 7.55
CA ALA A 93 -12.09 -7.46 7.04
C ALA A 93 -13.50 -7.46 7.62
N MET A 94 -13.65 -7.05 8.89
CA MET A 94 -14.95 -6.92 9.56
C MET A 94 -15.76 -5.69 9.12
N SER A 95 -15.11 -4.69 8.52
CA SER A 95 -15.78 -3.47 8.02
C SER A 95 -16.31 -3.59 6.59
N ILE A 96 -16.14 -4.74 5.95
CA ILE A 96 -16.61 -5.00 4.58
C ILE A 96 -17.47 -6.26 4.52
N PHE A 97 -18.23 -6.41 3.44
CA PHE A 97 -19.06 -7.59 3.22
C PHE A 97 -19.08 -7.96 1.74
N LYS A 98 -19.35 -9.25 1.47
CA LYS A 98 -19.46 -9.79 0.12
C LYS A 98 -20.55 -9.07 -0.68
N ASP A 99 -20.30 -8.85 -1.96
CA ASP A 99 -21.13 -8.09 -2.91
C ASP A 99 -21.26 -6.58 -2.59
N GLY A 100 -20.65 -6.10 -1.49
CA GLY A 100 -20.55 -4.67 -1.18
C GLY A 100 -19.47 -3.97 -2.03
N SER A 101 -19.66 -2.68 -2.29
CA SER A 101 -18.74 -1.87 -3.08
C SER A 101 -18.01 -0.86 -2.20
N PHE A 102 -16.68 -0.83 -2.32
CA PHE A 102 -15.82 -0.03 -1.46
C PHE A 102 -14.67 0.59 -2.26
N LEU A 103 -14.16 1.70 -1.75
CA LEU A 103 -12.88 2.29 -2.13
C LEU A 103 -11.81 1.84 -1.14
N PHE A 104 -10.84 1.09 -1.65
CA PHE A 104 -9.68 0.60 -0.91
C PHE A 104 -8.48 1.49 -1.21
N GLU A 105 -7.90 2.13 -0.20
CA GLU A 105 -6.75 3.02 -0.36
C GLU A 105 -5.57 2.53 0.46
N GLY A 106 -4.37 2.60 -0.10
CA GLY A 106 -3.16 2.17 0.59
C GLY A 106 -1.94 2.18 -0.30
N ARG A 107 -1.06 1.17 -0.17
CA ARG A 107 0.25 1.15 -0.84
C ARG A 107 0.58 -0.20 -1.44
N LEU A 108 1.31 -0.20 -2.55
CA LEU A 108 1.79 -1.44 -3.17
C LEU A 108 3.15 -1.84 -2.58
N LYS A 109 3.25 -2.98 -1.90
CA LYS A 109 4.51 -3.49 -1.32
C LYS A 109 4.77 -4.92 -1.78
N ASN A 110 5.86 -5.14 -2.52
CA ASN A 110 6.25 -6.47 -3.03
C ASN A 110 5.09 -7.19 -3.75
N ARG A 111 4.40 -6.47 -4.65
CA ARG A 111 3.21 -6.94 -5.41
C ARG A 111 1.97 -7.24 -4.56
N LYS A 112 1.97 -6.90 -3.27
CA LYS A 112 0.78 -6.97 -2.42
C LYS A 112 0.25 -5.57 -2.18
N PHE A 113 -1.04 -5.37 -2.41
CA PHE A 113 -1.71 -4.13 -2.04
C PHE A 113 -2.07 -4.19 -0.56
N LYS A 114 -1.42 -3.33 0.23
CA LYS A 114 -1.68 -3.19 1.66
C LYS A 114 -2.63 -2.02 1.84
N VAL A 115 -3.84 -2.31 2.30
CA VAL A 115 -4.88 -1.32 2.54
C VAL A 115 -4.61 -0.58 3.84
N GLU A 116 -4.76 0.74 3.81
CA GLU A 116 -4.64 1.65 4.95
C GLU A 116 -6.02 2.21 5.33
N THR A 117 -6.86 2.53 4.33
CA THR A 117 -8.21 3.10 4.52
C THR A 117 -9.22 2.39 3.63
N ILE A 118 -10.46 2.23 4.12
CA ILE A 118 -11.60 1.70 3.36
C ILE A 118 -12.78 2.65 3.50
N THR A 119 -13.45 2.97 2.38
CA THR A 119 -14.68 3.79 2.36
C THR A 119 -15.78 3.04 1.60
N GLU A 120 -16.99 2.97 2.17
CA GLU A 120 -18.16 2.41 1.48
C GLU A 120 -18.67 3.39 0.39
N LEU A 121 -19.07 2.86 -0.77
CA LEU A 121 -19.49 3.62 -1.95
C LEU A 121 -21.00 3.62 -2.18
#